data_AF-A0A9E0ITV0-F1
#
_entry.id   AF-A0A9E0ITV0-F1
#
_cell.length_a   1.000
_cell.length_b   1.000
_cell.length_c   1.000
_cell.angle_alpha   90.00
_cell.angle_beta   90.00
_cell.angle_gamma   90.00
#
_symmetry.space_group_name_H-M   'P 1'
#
loop_
_entity.id
_entity.type
_entity.pdbx_description
1 polymer ?
#
loop_
_entity_poly.entity_id
_entity_poly.type
_entity_poly.pdbx_seq_one_letter_code
_entity_poly.pdbx_strand_id
1 'polypeptide(L)'
;MPIPPLSFDLRASLLATALTLLATTGGCGSDQAPPPSCTGTSCQCEAASACDLTDSGCAGSSCSLACAMDSTCTGACGQSCSVNCASGASCELTVGASGSVTCAAGSTCDITCTDSCSLSCASDATCTLTCAGGSAMSVVEGGSCP
;
A
#
# COMPACT_ATOMS: atom_id res chain seq x y z
N MET A 1 -62.75 -33.12 0.50
CA MET A 1 -63.12 -33.40 -0.89
C MET A 1 -61.84 -33.42 -1.71
N PRO A 2 -61.51 -34.56 -2.33
CA PRO A 2 -60.31 -34.75 -3.14
C PRO A 2 -60.56 -34.25 -4.58
N ILE A 3 -59.57 -33.61 -5.21
CA ILE A 3 -59.50 -33.49 -6.66
C ILE A 3 -58.08 -33.92 -7.09
N PRO A 4 -57.95 -34.93 -7.97
CA PRO A 4 -56.70 -35.56 -8.42
C PRO A 4 -55.96 -34.75 -9.52
N PRO A 5 -54.75 -35.18 -9.94
CA PRO A 5 -53.82 -34.38 -10.73
C PRO A 5 -54.12 -34.44 -12.22
N LEU A 6 -53.84 -33.34 -12.94
CA LEU A 6 -53.72 -33.37 -14.40
C LEU A 6 -52.26 -33.31 -14.82
N SER A 7 -51.96 -34.31 -15.62
CA SER A 7 -50.72 -34.77 -16.18
C SER A 7 -50.11 -33.79 -17.19
N PHE A 8 -48.78 -33.84 -17.27
CA PHE A 8 -47.97 -33.83 -18.49
C PHE A 8 -48.49 -33.00 -19.69
N ASP A 9 -47.85 -31.85 -19.91
CA ASP A 9 -47.51 -31.44 -21.27
C ASP A 9 -46.00 -31.25 -21.37
N LEU A 10 -45.35 -32.34 -21.77
CA LEU A 10 -43.97 -32.42 -22.16
C LEU A 10 -43.92 -32.02 -23.65
N ARG A 11 -43.09 -31.03 -23.98
CA ARG A 11 -42.71 -30.59 -25.34
C ARG A 11 -43.61 -29.51 -25.95
N ALA A 12 -43.26 -28.25 -25.70
CA ALA A 12 -42.97 -27.25 -26.74
C ALA A 12 -43.06 -25.84 -26.16
N SER A 13 -41.93 -25.29 -25.74
CA SER A 13 -41.64 -23.85 -25.91
C SER A 13 -40.19 -23.58 -25.55
N LEU A 14 -39.35 -23.76 -26.56
CA LEU A 14 -38.15 -22.96 -26.73
C LEU A 14 -38.58 -21.49 -26.81
N LEU A 15 -38.52 -20.74 -25.70
CA LEU A 15 -38.52 -19.28 -25.75
C LEU A 15 -37.90 -18.72 -24.47
N ALA A 16 -36.59 -18.47 -24.57
CA ALA A 16 -35.95 -17.24 -24.15
C ALA A 16 -36.54 -16.52 -22.92
N THR A 17 -36.18 -16.99 -21.73
CA THR A 17 -36.13 -16.18 -20.49
C THR A 17 -34.65 -16.12 -20.08
N ALA A 18 -33.92 -15.09 -20.49
CA ALA A 18 -33.82 -13.82 -19.78
C ALA A 18 -33.25 -13.98 -18.37
N LEU A 19 -31.95 -13.71 -18.27
CA LEU A 19 -31.35 -12.79 -17.30
C LEU A 19 -31.60 -13.08 -15.81
N THR A 20 -30.64 -13.74 -15.16
CA THR A 20 -30.26 -13.71 -13.72
C THR A 20 -29.44 -14.98 -13.43
N LEU A 21 -28.16 -15.01 -13.05
CA LEU A 21 -27.44 -14.26 -12.02
C LEU A 21 -25.93 -14.33 -12.38
N LEU A 22 -25.31 -13.17 -12.63
CA LEU A 22 -23.87 -13.00 -12.51
C LEU A 22 -23.58 -12.82 -11.01
N ALA A 23 -23.10 -13.86 -10.34
CA ALA A 23 -22.69 -13.78 -8.94
C ALA A 23 -21.62 -14.84 -8.62
N THR A 24 -20.41 -14.63 -9.13
CA THR A 24 -19.20 -15.07 -8.43
C THR A 24 -18.37 -13.83 -8.14
N THR A 25 -18.57 -13.34 -6.93
CA THR A 25 -17.83 -12.31 -6.24
C THR A 25 -16.35 -12.68 -6.12
N GLY A 26 -15.55 -12.32 -7.12
CA GLY A 26 -14.16 -11.95 -6.92
C GLY A 26 -14.17 -10.44 -6.66
N GLY A 27 -14.27 -10.06 -5.39
CA GLY A 27 -14.26 -8.65 -4.99
C GLY A 27 -12.93 -8.02 -5.39
N CYS A 28 -12.97 -7.05 -6.29
CA CYS A 28 -12.06 -5.93 -6.26
C CYS A 28 -12.87 -4.76 -5.69
N GLY A 29 -12.75 -4.48 -4.39
CA GLY A 29 -13.06 -3.12 -3.90
C GLY A 29 -12.23 -2.15 -4.74
N SER A 30 -12.82 -1.22 -5.48
CA SER A 30 -13.25 0.09 -4.99
C SER A 30 -12.15 0.71 -4.12
N ASP A 31 -11.42 1.68 -4.70
CA ASP A 31 -10.42 2.55 -4.02
C ASP A 31 -9.04 1.95 -3.72
N GLN A 32 -8.67 0.81 -4.33
CA GLN A 32 -7.33 0.25 -4.19
C GLN A 32 -6.31 1.11 -4.97
N ALA A 33 -5.47 1.84 -4.25
CA ALA A 33 -4.18 2.34 -4.71
C ALA A 33 -3.50 1.29 -5.64
N PRO A 34 -2.95 1.68 -6.81
CA PRO A 34 -2.28 0.72 -7.69
C PRO A 34 -1.26 -0.10 -6.90
N PRO A 35 -1.23 -1.43 -7.09
CA PRO A 35 -0.34 -2.27 -6.31
C PRO A 35 1.11 -1.88 -6.60
N PRO A 36 1.98 -1.86 -5.57
CA PRO A 36 3.41 -1.67 -5.78
C PRO A 36 3.96 -2.72 -6.75
N SER A 37 4.76 -2.28 -7.71
CA SER A 37 5.52 -3.18 -8.58
C SER A 37 6.68 -3.75 -7.78
N CYS A 38 6.43 -4.85 -7.07
CA CYS A 38 7.42 -5.55 -6.28
C CYS A 38 8.09 -6.68 -7.06
N THR A 39 9.39 -6.58 -7.28
CA THR A 39 10.25 -7.64 -7.82
C THR A 39 11.16 -8.17 -6.72
N GLY A 40 10.78 -9.30 -6.12
CA GLY A 40 11.53 -9.90 -5.01
C GLY A 40 11.49 -9.02 -3.76
N THR A 41 12.64 -8.49 -3.35
CA THR A 41 12.80 -7.59 -2.20
C THR A 41 12.84 -6.11 -2.60
N SER A 42 12.48 -5.76 -3.83
CA SER A 42 12.45 -4.38 -4.30
C SER A 42 11.03 -4.03 -4.72
N CYS A 43 10.47 -2.94 -4.19
CA CYS A 43 9.16 -2.43 -4.54
C CYS A 43 9.28 -1.03 -5.10
N GLN A 44 8.58 -0.79 -6.20
CA GLN A 44 8.52 0.51 -6.84
C GLN A 44 7.07 0.94 -6.99
N CYS A 45 6.79 2.16 -6.56
CA CYS A 45 5.49 2.80 -6.70
C CYS A 45 5.52 3.72 -7.91
N GLU A 46 4.46 3.66 -8.72
CA GLU A 46 4.29 4.52 -9.88
C GLU A 46 4.16 6.00 -9.47
N ALA A 47 4.61 6.90 -10.36
CA ALA A 47 4.51 8.34 -10.13
C ALA A 47 3.05 8.80 -10.05
N ALA A 48 2.79 9.89 -9.31
CA ALA A 48 1.45 10.48 -9.17
C ALA A 48 0.36 9.49 -8.71
N SER A 49 0.75 8.44 -7.98
CA SER A 49 -0.13 7.36 -7.54
C SER A 49 0.02 7.10 -6.04
N ALA A 50 -1.06 6.66 -5.39
CA ALA A 50 -0.98 6.11 -4.04
C ALA A 50 -0.49 4.66 -4.10
N CYS A 51 0.23 4.21 -3.09
CA CYS A 51 0.88 2.91 -3.04
C CYS A 51 0.88 2.42 -1.60
N ASP A 52 0.25 1.28 -1.34
CA ASP A 52 0.17 0.71 -0.01
C ASP A 52 1.03 -0.56 0.10
N LEU A 53 1.92 -0.57 1.09
CA LEU A 53 2.92 -1.60 1.31
C LEU A 53 2.63 -2.47 2.53
N THR A 54 1.51 -2.25 3.22
CA THR A 54 1.18 -2.93 4.48
C THR A 54 1.01 -4.44 4.27
N ASP A 55 0.45 -4.84 3.13
CA ASP A 55 0.32 -6.24 2.70
C ASP A 55 1.41 -6.68 1.70
N SER A 56 2.36 -5.80 1.39
CA SER A 56 3.49 -6.18 0.55
C SER A 56 4.43 -7.09 1.34
N GLY A 57 5.09 -8.04 0.67
CA GLY A 57 6.07 -8.94 1.30
C GLY A 57 7.26 -8.22 1.97
N CYS A 58 7.34 -6.89 1.86
CA CYS A 58 8.33 -6.03 2.49
C CYS A 58 8.07 -5.71 3.97
N ALA A 59 6.86 -5.97 4.50
CA ALA A 59 6.56 -5.75 5.92
C ALA A 59 7.38 -6.64 6.87
N GLY A 60 7.95 -7.75 6.39
CA GLY A 60 8.64 -8.76 7.23
C GLY A 60 10.14 -8.97 6.96
N SER A 61 10.77 -8.22 6.05
CA SER A 61 12.17 -8.45 5.65
C SER A 61 12.85 -7.21 5.06
N SER A 62 14.14 -7.34 4.73
CA SER A 62 14.92 -6.30 4.06
C SER A 62 14.39 -6.04 2.66
N CYS A 63 13.87 -4.82 2.47
CA CYS A 63 13.25 -4.41 1.22
C CYS A 63 13.71 -3.03 0.79
N SER A 64 13.84 -2.82 -0.52
CA SER A 64 14.13 -1.53 -1.12
C SER A 64 12.86 -0.95 -1.71
N LEU A 65 12.35 0.13 -1.14
CA LEU A 65 11.19 0.86 -1.62
C LEU A 65 11.62 2.11 -2.38
N ALA A 66 11.11 2.27 -3.59
CA ALA A 66 11.23 3.49 -4.38
C ALA A 66 9.86 4.11 -4.63
N CYS A 67 9.62 5.27 -4.01
CA CYS A 67 8.44 6.09 -4.20
C CYS A 67 8.75 7.14 -5.26
N ALA A 68 8.06 7.06 -6.39
CA ALA A 68 8.24 8.00 -7.48
C ALA A 68 7.71 9.40 -7.13
N MET A 69 8.02 10.37 -7.97
CA MET A 69 7.61 11.77 -7.79
C MET A 69 6.07 11.91 -7.70
N ASP A 70 5.63 12.81 -6.84
CA ASP A 70 4.22 13.10 -6.56
C ASP A 70 3.38 11.85 -6.14
N SER A 71 4.04 10.77 -5.72
CA SER A 71 3.37 9.55 -5.24
C SER A 71 3.07 9.63 -3.74
N THR A 72 2.09 8.86 -3.27
CA THR A 72 1.82 8.70 -1.83
C THR A 72 2.11 7.26 -1.43
N CYS A 73 3.17 7.05 -0.66
CA CYS A 73 3.56 5.74 -0.17
C CYS A 73 3.16 5.56 1.28
N THR A 74 2.29 4.60 1.55
CA THR A 74 1.87 4.21 2.89
C THR A 74 2.27 2.77 3.18
N GLY A 75 2.53 2.45 4.45
CA GLY A 75 2.64 1.06 4.89
C GLY A 75 3.76 0.79 5.86
N ALA A 76 4.18 -0.47 5.93
CA ALA A 76 5.17 -0.94 6.88
C ALA A 76 6.29 -1.71 6.18
N CYS A 77 7.48 -1.57 6.74
CA CYS A 77 8.73 -2.03 6.22
C CYS A 77 9.47 -2.77 7.34
N GLY A 78 9.92 -3.99 7.06
CA GLY A 78 10.57 -4.85 8.04
C GLY A 78 11.97 -4.37 8.43
N GLN A 79 12.85 -5.31 8.78
CA GLN A 79 14.22 -5.01 9.17
C GLN A 79 15.11 -4.69 7.96
N SER A 80 15.99 -3.69 8.11
CA SER A 80 17.02 -3.27 7.15
C SER A 80 16.45 -2.87 5.80
N CYS A 81 15.44 -2.01 5.82
CA CYS A 81 14.79 -1.58 4.60
C CYS A 81 15.29 -0.22 4.12
N SER A 82 15.34 -0.03 2.80
CA SER A 82 15.85 1.17 2.15
C SER A 82 14.71 1.88 1.43
N VAL A 83 14.25 3.00 1.98
CA VAL A 83 13.16 3.80 1.41
C VAL A 83 13.74 5.01 0.70
N ASN A 84 13.33 5.24 -0.54
CA ASN A 84 13.67 6.41 -1.31
C ASN A 84 12.40 7.14 -1.77
N CYS A 85 12.19 8.34 -1.25
CA CYS A 85 11.08 9.21 -1.58
C CYS A 85 11.55 10.30 -2.54
N ALA A 86 11.09 10.23 -3.78
CA ALA A 86 11.40 11.23 -4.80
C ALA A 86 10.73 12.58 -4.49
N SER A 87 11.11 13.60 -5.25
CA SER A 87 10.61 14.96 -5.07
C SER A 87 9.09 15.04 -5.19
N GLY A 88 8.45 15.78 -4.28
CA GLY A 88 6.99 15.91 -4.22
C GLY A 88 6.26 14.66 -3.71
N ALA A 89 6.96 13.56 -3.41
CA ALA A 89 6.33 12.37 -2.85
C ALA A 89 5.92 12.58 -1.38
N SER A 90 4.85 11.92 -0.96
CA SER A 90 4.39 11.83 0.43
C SER A 90 4.64 10.41 0.93
N CYS A 91 5.54 10.24 1.89
CA CYS A 91 5.94 8.94 2.41
C CYS A 91 5.57 8.80 3.87
N GLU A 92 4.54 8.01 4.15
CA GLU A 92 4.09 7.67 5.50
C GLU A 92 4.39 6.20 5.78
N LEU A 93 5.56 5.93 6.36
CA LEU A 93 6.09 4.57 6.43
C LEU A 93 6.54 4.21 7.84
N THR A 94 6.18 3.01 8.26
CA THR A 94 6.70 2.40 9.47
C THR A 94 7.92 1.56 9.12
N VAL A 95 9.07 1.85 9.73
CA VAL A 95 10.35 1.25 9.40
C VAL A 95 10.90 0.47 10.59
N GLY A 96 11.39 -0.74 10.33
CA GLY A 96 12.04 -1.60 11.32
C GLY A 96 13.49 -1.21 11.64
N ALA A 97 14.15 -2.09 12.39
CA ALA A 97 15.55 -1.96 12.76
C ALA A 97 16.47 -1.81 11.55
N SER A 98 17.52 -1.00 11.66
CA SER A 98 18.48 -0.68 10.60
C SER A 98 17.88 -0.13 9.30
N GLY A 99 16.69 0.47 9.37
CA GLY A 99 16.08 1.09 8.21
C GLY A 99 16.76 2.39 7.80
N SER A 100 16.84 2.64 6.50
CA SER A 100 17.40 3.84 5.90
C SER A 100 16.36 4.50 5.02
N VAL A 101 15.97 5.73 5.35
CA VAL A 101 15.01 6.51 4.59
C VAL A 101 15.68 7.73 4.01
N THR A 102 15.46 7.98 2.72
CA THR A 102 15.98 9.16 2.01
C THR A 102 14.83 9.92 1.39
N CYS A 103 14.72 11.20 1.74
CA CYS A 103 13.65 12.09 1.28
C CYS A 103 14.23 13.21 0.43
N ALA A 104 13.83 13.26 -0.84
CA ALA A 104 14.27 14.27 -1.78
C ALA A 104 13.63 15.64 -1.52
N ALA A 105 14.17 16.69 -2.12
CA ALA A 105 13.67 18.06 -1.95
C ALA A 105 12.19 18.17 -2.33
N GLY A 106 11.41 18.87 -1.51
CA GLY A 106 9.97 19.07 -1.70
C GLY A 106 9.09 17.85 -1.39
N SER A 107 9.65 16.76 -0.85
CA SER A 107 8.88 15.62 -0.37
C SER A 107 8.40 15.82 1.06
N THR A 108 7.32 15.13 1.44
CA THR A 108 6.83 15.03 2.82
C THR A 108 7.08 13.61 3.32
N CYS A 109 7.81 13.47 4.41
CA CYS A 109 8.21 12.18 4.95
C CYS A 109 7.82 12.06 6.40
N ASP A 110 6.82 11.24 6.69
CA ASP A 110 6.34 10.89 8.01
C ASP A 110 6.77 9.47 8.35
N ILE A 111 7.94 9.36 8.99
CA ILE A 111 8.61 8.09 9.22
C ILE A 111 8.48 7.69 10.68
N THR A 112 7.89 6.53 10.89
CA THR A 112 7.79 5.91 12.21
C THR A 112 8.78 4.77 12.33
N CYS A 113 9.82 4.96 13.12
CA CYS A 113 10.80 3.93 13.39
C CYS A 113 10.38 3.11 14.61
N THR A 114 10.26 1.80 14.42
CA THR A 114 9.93 0.84 15.49
C THR A 114 11.16 0.38 16.26
N ASP A 115 12.36 0.67 15.75
CA ASP A 115 13.66 0.36 16.32
C ASP A 115 14.70 1.36 15.78
N SER A 116 15.98 1.03 15.82
CA SER A 116 17.09 1.79 15.25
C SER A 116 16.87 2.10 13.76
N CYS A 117 16.91 3.37 13.37
CA CYS A 117 16.71 3.76 11.97
C CYS A 117 17.46 5.06 11.65
N SER A 118 17.65 5.33 10.37
CA SER A 118 18.23 6.58 9.87
C SER A 118 17.33 7.21 8.82
N LEU A 119 17.02 8.48 9.00
CA LEU A 119 16.28 9.33 8.08
C LEU A 119 17.22 10.41 7.55
N SER A 120 17.32 10.54 6.24
CA SER A 120 18.07 11.60 5.54
C SER A 120 17.08 12.46 4.79
N CYS A 121 17.11 13.77 5.03
CA CYS A 121 16.17 14.70 4.40
C CYS A 121 16.91 15.80 3.65
N ALA A 122 16.46 16.07 2.43
CA ALA A 122 16.93 17.20 1.66
C ALA A 122 16.43 18.53 2.26
N SER A 123 17.14 19.62 1.99
CA SER A 123 16.93 20.93 2.62
C SER A 123 15.54 21.56 2.43
N ASP A 124 14.78 21.10 1.42
CA ASP A 124 13.41 21.57 1.13
C ASP A 124 12.34 20.49 1.39
N ALA A 125 12.69 19.39 2.07
CA ALA A 125 11.76 18.33 2.42
C ALA A 125 11.13 18.60 3.80
N THR A 126 9.86 18.24 3.97
CA THR A 126 9.22 18.23 5.29
C THR A 126 9.37 16.84 5.87
N CYS A 127 10.19 16.69 6.91
CA CYS A 127 10.46 15.40 7.51
C CYS A 127 10.04 15.34 8.97
N THR A 128 9.20 14.37 9.28
CA THR A 128 8.77 14.00 10.62
C THR A 128 9.32 12.63 10.94
N LEU A 129 10.11 12.54 12.01
CA LEU A 129 10.65 11.30 12.53
C LEU A 129 9.94 10.95 13.84
N THR A 130 9.44 9.74 13.98
CA THR A 130 8.87 9.22 15.23
C THR A 130 9.64 7.98 15.63
N CYS A 131 10.42 8.05 16.70
CA CYS A 131 11.13 6.88 17.23
C CYS A 131 10.22 6.00 18.09
N ALA A 132 10.63 4.74 18.32
CA ALA A 132 9.86 3.76 19.08
C ALA A 132 9.53 4.26 20.50
N GLY A 133 8.23 4.42 20.79
CA GLY A 133 7.77 4.94 22.08
C GLY A 133 8.04 6.44 22.29
N GLY A 134 8.52 7.15 21.28
CA GLY A 134 8.74 8.59 21.27
C GLY A 134 7.55 9.37 20.71
N SER A 135 7.73 10.69 20.61
CA SER A 135 6.79 11.58 19.93
C SER A 135 7.35 11.96 18.55
N ALA A 136 6.45 12.30 17.63
CA ALA A 136 6.82 12.83 16.32
C ALA A 136 7.65 14.12 16.47
N MET A 137 8.81 14.16 15.81
CA MET A 137 9.73 15.28 15.81
C MET A 137 10.09 15.67 14.37
N SER A 138 9.98 16.96 14.05
CA SER A 138 10.37 17.46 12.74
C SER A 138 11.88 17.60 12.65
N VAL A 139 12.48 17.07 11.59
CA VAL A 139 13.91 17.14 11.29
C VAL A 139 14.13 17.80 9.93
N VAL A 140 15.17 18.61 9.79
CA VAL A 140 15.39 19.42 8.57
C VAL A 140 16.45 18.82 7.65
N GLU A 141 17.46 18.16 8.21
CA GLU A 141 18.55 17.50 7.44
C GLU A 141 18.51 15.97 7.58
N GLY A 142 17.55 15.46 8.35
CA GLY A 142 17.50 14.06 8.77
C GLY A 142 17.76 13.87 10.26
N GLY A 143 17.69 12.63 10.70
CA GLY A 143 17.89 12.21 12.08
C GLY A 143 17.97 10.69 12.19
N SER A 144 18.39 10.18 13.33
CA SER A 144 18.43 8.73 13.58
C SER A 144 17.81 8.40 14.93
N CYS A 145 17.14 7.26 14.99
CA CYS A 145 16.63 6.69 16.22
C CYS A 145 17.66 5.70 16.78
N PRO A 146 18.01 5.79 18.07
CA PRO A 146 18.93 4.87 18.73
C PRO A 146 18.31 3.51 19.03
#